data_AF-A0A918IDN6-F1
#
_entry.id   AF-A0A918IDN6-F1
#
_cell.length_a   1.000
_cell.length_b   1.000
_cell.length_c   1.000
_cell.angle_alpha   90.00
_cell.angle_beta   90.00
_cell.angle_gamma   90.00
#
_symmetry.space_group_name_H-M   'P 1'
#
loop_
_entity.id
_entity.type
_entity.pdbx_description
1 polymer ?
#
loop_
_entity_poly.entity_id
_entity_poly.type
_entity_poly.pdbx_seq_one_letter_code
_entity_poly.pdbx_strand_id
1 'polypeptide(L)'
;MNEGVAAAGLQELELVRAAAGPAPAATALIRVAARLPADWACTWWLDEDEGRILLRIRPPSASAPDAVRVWLARVLADPALRAWRMSDPAAFPGQ
;
A
#
# COMPACT_ATOMS: atom_id res chain seq x y z
N MET A 1 15.51 30.16 6.62
CA MET A 1 15.09 29.20 5.56
C MET A 1 14.50 28.03 6.31
N ASN A 2 13.17 27.90 6.27
CA ASN A 2 12.42 27.05 7.19
C ASN A 2 12.70 25.57 6.94
N GLU A 3 13.41 24.94 7.86
CA GLU A 3 13.41 23.50 8.07
C GLU A 3 12.03 23.12 8.63
N GLY A 4 11.18 22.50 7.81
CA GLY A 4 9.83 22.14 8.24
C GLY A 4 8.86 21.71 7.12
N VAL A 5 9.35 21.20 5.98
CA VAL A 5 8.48 20.57 4.99
C VAL A 5 8.09 19.18 5.47
N ALA A 6 7.04 19.16 6.30
CA ALA A 6 6.09 18.07 6.50
C ALA A 6 6.64 16.64 6.24
N ALA A 7 7.11 16.00 7.31
CA ALA A 7 7.01 14.55 7.46
C ALA A 7 5.53 14.07 7.59
N ALA A 8 4.55 14.96 7.35
CA ALA A 8 3.12 14.68 7.38
C ALA A 8 2.61 14.47 5.94
N GLY A 9 2.58 13.21 5.50
CA GLY A 9 2.07 12.87 4.17
C GLY A 9 2.53 11.53 3.62
N LEU A 10 3.39 10.81 4.33
CA LEU A 10 3.74 9.43 4.01
C LEU A 10 2.73 8.49 4.69
N GLN A 11 2.11 7.61 3.92
CA GLN A 11 1.28 6.53 4.42
C GLN A 11 1.92 5.20 4.03
N GLU A 12 2.40 4.49 5.03
CA GLU A 12 2.93 3.13 4.90
C GLU A 12 1.83 2.13 5.17
N LEU A 13 1.71 1.14 4.30
CA LEU A 13 0.66 0.14 4.33
C LEU A 13 1.29 -1.20 4.01
N GLU A 14 0.90 -2.23 4.74
CA GLU A 14 1.30 -3.58 4.43
C GLU A 14 0.10 -4.34 3.86
N LEU A 15 0.34 -5.08 2.79
CA LEU A 15 -0.58 -6.10 2.31
C LEU A 15 0.03 -7.47 2.62
N VAL A 16 -0.68 -8.25 3.41
CA VAL A 16 -0.30 -9.64 3.70
C VAL A 16 -1.25 -10.58 2.97
N ARG A 17 -0.69 -11.70 2.51
CA ARG A 17 -1.48 -12.77 1.93
C ARG A 17 -2.15 -13.58 3.06
N ALA A 18 -3.43 -13.31 3.30
CA ALA A 18 -4.24 -13.97 4.34
C ALA A 18 -4.66 -15.41 3.98
N ALA A 19 -4.56 -15.81 2.72
CA ALA A 19 -4.90 -17.16 2.27
C ALA A 19 -4.04 -17.58 1.07
N ALA A 20 -3.87 -18.90 0.88
CA ALA A 20 -3.34 -19.47 -0.35
C ALA A 20 -4.30 -19.18 -1.52
N GLY A 21 -4.14 -18.00 -2.13
CA GLY A 21 -4.90 -17.54 -3.30
C GLY A 21 -4.14 -17.70 -4.62
N PRO A 22 -4.77 -17.46 -5.76
CA PRO A 22 -4.17 -17.72 -7.08
C PRO A 22 -3.15 -16.65 -7.52
N ALA A 23 -3.20 -15.43 -6.96
CA ALA A 23 -2.34 -14.33 -7.41
C ALA A 23 -1.05 -14.25 -6.56
N PRO A 24 0.15 -14.37 -7.17
CA PRO A 24 1.41 -14.09 -6.49
C PRO A 24 1.56 -12.59 -6.17
N ALA A 25 2.48 -12.26 -5.27
CA ALA A 25 2.70 -10.89 -4.78
C ALA A 25 2.91 -9.89 -5.92
N ALA A 26 3.72 -10.24 -6.92
CA ALA A 26 3.93 -9.41 -8.11
C ALA A 26 2.64 -9.11 -8.88
N THR A 27 1.74 -10.10 -9.06
CA THR A 27 0.47 -9.87 -9.75
C THR A 27 -0.47 -8.97 -8.95
N ALA A 28 -0.49 -9.14 -7.63
CA ALA A 28 -1.28 -8.29 -6.76
C ALA A 28 -0.80 -6.84 -6.83
N LEU A 29 0.52 -6.64 -6.76
CA LEU A 29 1.13 -5.32 -6.92
C LEU A 29 0.80 -4.67 -8.27
N ILE A 30 0.89 -5.39 -9.39
CA ILE A 30 0.56 -4.84 -10.71
C ILE A 30 -0.90 -4.34 -10.73
N ARG A 31 -1.84 -5.07 -10.12
CA ARG A 31 -3.25 -4.65 -10.04
C ARG A 31 -3.46 -3.45 -9.13
N VAL A 32 -2.68 -3.33 -8.06
CA VAL A 32 -2.68 -2.17 -7.17
C VAL A 32 -2.10 -0.96 -7.89
N ALA A 33 -0.92 -1.09 -8.50
CA ALA A 33 -0.25 -0.03 -9.25
C ALA A 33 -1.07 0.45 -10.45
N ALA A 34 -1.76 -0.44 -11.16
CA ALA A 34 -2.65 -0.09 -12.27
C ALA A 34 -3.86 0.76 -11.84
N ARG A 35 -4.21 0.77 -10.55
CA ARG A 35 -5.29 1.59 -9.98
C ARG A 35 -4.77 2.79 -9.20
N LEU A 36 -3.45 2.98 -9.13
CA LEU A 36 -2.84 4.09 -8.41
C LEU A 36 -3.20 5.41 -9.12
N PRO A 37 -3.67 6.42 -8.39
CA PRO A 37 -3.87 7.75 -8.95
C PRO A 37 -2.54 8.32 -9.46
N ALA A 38 -2.54 8.97 -10.63
CA ALA A 38 -1.33 9.53 -11.22
C ALA A 38 -0.64 10.61 -10.36
N ASP A 39 -1.41 11.30 -9.52
CA ASP A 39 -0.93 12.32 -8.58
C ASP A 39 -0.30 11.73 -7.30
N TRP A 40 -0.33 10.40 -7.12
CA TRP A 40 0.18 9.75 -5.92
C TRP A 40 1.54 9.14 -6.20
N ALA A 41 2.55 9.52 -5.42
CA ALA A 41 3.83 8.84 -5.46
C ALA A 41 3.73 7.54 -4.66
N CYS A 42 4.05 6.41 -5.28
CA CYS A 42 4.04 5.10 -4.64
C CYS A 42 5.41 4.45 -4.77
N THR A 43 5.97 4.02 -3.64
CA THR A 43 7.10 3.08 -3.58
C THR A 43 6.56 1.74 -3.08
N TRP A 44 7.09 0.64 -3.58
CA TRP A 44 6.68 -0.69 -3.16
C TRP A 44 7.88 -1.59 -2.92
N TRP A 45 7.70 -2.55 -2.02
CA TRP A 45 8.62 -3.66 -1.81
C TRP A 45 7.82 -4.95 -1.77
N LEU A 46 8.39 -5.98 -2.37
CA LEU A 46 7.82 -7.32 -2.39
C LEU A 46 8.70 -8.21 -1.53
N ASP A 47 8.07 -8.90 -0.58
CA ASP A 47 8.65 -10.03 0.10
C ASP A 47 7.99 -11.29 -0.46
N GLU A 48 8.68 -11.97 -1.37
CA GLU A 48 8.15 -13.14 -2.07
C GLU A 48 8.13 -14.40 -1.19
N ASP A 49 9.05 -14.49 -0.22
CA ASP A 49 9.16 -15.59 0.74
C ASP A 49 7.99 -15.60 1.73
N GLU A 50 7.67 -14.45 2.33
CA GLU A 50 6.58 -14.31 3.30
C GLU A 50 5.24 -13.92 2.63
N GLY A 51 5.25 -13.63 1.32
CA GLY A 51 4.07 -13.21 0.58
C GLY A 51 3.49 -11.89 1.09
N ARG A 52 4.37 -10.92 1.37
CA ARG A 52 4.02 -9.58 1.85
C ARG A 52 4.34 -8.53 0.79
N ILE A 53 3.56 -7.46 0.79
CA ILE A 53 3.78 -6.30 -0.08
C ILE A 53 3.74 -5.06 0.82
N LEU A 54 4.87 -4.38 0.92
CA LEU A 54 4.94 -3.07 1.56
C LEU A 54 4.66 -2.01 0.51
N LEU A 55 3.66 -1.18 0.77
CA LEU A 55 3.28 -0.05 -0.05
C LEU A 55 3.51 1.22 0.73
N ARG A 56 4.29 2.12 0.16
CA ARG A 56 4.57 3.42 0.73
C ARG A 56 4.07 4.49 -0.22
N ILE A 57 2.94 5.08 0.15
CA ILE A 57 2.19 5.99 -0.70
C ILE A 57 2.27 7.39 -0.10
N ARG A 58 2.58 8.36 -0.95
CA ARG A 58 2.51 9.79 -0.63
C ARG A 58 1.36 10.40 -1.42
N PRO A 59 0.17 10.54 -0.81
CA PRO A 59 -0.87 11.36 -1.39
C PRO A 59 -0.45 12.85 -1.40
N PRO A 60 -0.99 13.66 -2.34
CA PRO A 60 -0.75 15.09 -2.35
C PRO A 60 -1.33 15.74 -1.09
N SER A 61 -0.72 16.83 -0.62
CA SER A 61 -1.02 17.48 0.67
C SER A 61 -2.48 17.93 0.87
N ALA A 62 -3.29 17.96 -0.20
CA ALA A 62 -4.72 18.25 -0.15
C ALA A 62 -5.60 17.01 0.12
N SER A 63 -5.02 15.82 0.21
CA SER A 63 -5.77 14.58 0.43
C SER A 63 -6.09 14.36 1.90
N ALA A 64 -7.27 13.79 2.15
CA ALA A 64 -7.63 13.34 3.49
C ALA A 64 -6.66 12.26 4.00
N PRO A 65 -6.42 12.18 5.33
CA PRO A 65 -5.53 11.17 5.92
C PRO A 65 -5.99 9.73 5.62
N ASP A 66 -7.30 9.51 5.47
CA ASP A 66 -7.88 8.21 5.14
C ASP A 66 -8.00 7.92 3.63
N ALA A 67 -7.63 8.88 2.76
CA ALA A 67 -7.81 8.73 1.32
C ALA A 67 -7.10 7.46 0.79
N VAL A 68 -5.90 7.19 1.30
CA VAL A 68 -5.10 6.02 0.90
C VAL A 68 -5.74 4.72 1.39
N ARG A 69 -6.25 4.68 2.63
CA ARG A 69 -6.95 3.51 3.18
C ARG A 69 -8.25 3.23 2.41
N VAL A 70 -9.02 4.27 2.11
CA VAL A 70 -10.27 4.16 1.31
C VAL A 70 -9.97 3.67 -0.10
N TRP A 71 -8.93 4.21 -0.75
CA TRP A 71 -8.50 3.75 -2.08
C TRP A 71 -8.07 2.28 -2.03
N LEU A 72 -7.24 1.90 -1.06
CA LEU A 72 -6.75 0.53 -0.94
C LEU A 72 -7.89 -0.45 -0.66
N ALA A 73 -8.86 -0.09 0.19
CA ALA A 73 -10.04 -0.90 0.43
C ALA A 73 -10.86 -1.16 -0.85
N ARG A 74 -10.97 -0.15 -1.74
CA ARG A 74 -11.61 -0.32 -3.06
C ARG A 74 -10.82 -1.24 -3.97
N VAL A 75 -9.49 -1.15 -3.93
CA VAL A 75 -8.61 -2.04 -4.70
C VAL A 75 -8.74 -3.48 -4.21
N LEU A 76 -8.71 -3.70 -2.88
CA LEU A 76 -8.86 -5.03 -2.27
C LEU A 76 -10.25 -5.65 -2.45
N ALA A 77 -11.26 -4.87 -2.82
CA ALA A 77 -12.55 -5.40 -3.24
C ALA A 77 -12.50 -6.12 -4.60
N ASP A 78 -11.38 -6.02 -5.35
CA ASP A 78 -11.16 -6.81 -6.56
C ASP A 78 -11.09 -8.31 -6.21
N PRO A 79 -11.86 -9.17 -6.90
CA PRO A 79 -11.88 -10.61 -6.60
C PRO A 79 -10.52 -11.30 -6.77
N ALA A 80 -9.63 -10.77 -7.63
CA ALA A 80 -8.26 -11.27 -7.78
C ALA A 80 -7.38 -10.96 -6.56
N LEU A 81 -7.76 -9.97 -5.75
CA LEU A 81 -7.07 -9.55 -4.53
C LEU A 81 -7.74 -10.06 -3.25
N ARG A 82 -8.77 -10.92 -3.33
CA ARG A 82 -9.49 -11.41 -2.14
C ARG A 82 -8.59 -12.11 -1.10
N ALA A 83 -7.48 -12.68 -1.56
CA ALA A 83 -6.51 -13.39 -0.73
C ALA A 83 -5.54 -12.45 -0.01
N TRP A 84 -5.58 -11.16 -0.33
CA TRP A 84 -4.76 -10.11 0.26
C TRP A 84 -5.59 -9.31 1.27
N ARG A 85 -4.94 -8.94 2.36
CA ARG A 85 -5.55 -8.11 3.41
C ARG A 85 -4.59 -7.00 3.80
N MET A 86 -5.17 -5.86 4.15
CA MET A 86 -4.44 -4.79 4.77
C MET A 86 -4.02 -5.21 6.17
N SER A 87 -2.72 -5.08 6.44
CA SER A 87 -2.11 -5.24 7.75
C SER A 87 -1.56 -3.89 8.17
N ASP A 88 -1.51 -3.65 9.47
CA ASP A 88 -0.87 -2.46 9.99
C ASP A 88 0.66 -2.66 9.94
N PRO A 89 1.43 -1.69 9.41
CA PRO A 89 2.88 -1.81 9.33
C PRO A 89 3.58 -1.86 10.70
N ALA A 90 2.85 -1.75 11.84
CA ALA A 90 3.40 -1.85 13.19
C ALA A 90 4.16 -3.16 13.50
N ALA A 91 4.17 -4.14 12.60
CA ALA A 91 5.00 -5.34 12.71
C ALA A 91 6.43 -5.19 12.13
N PHE A 92 6.80 -4.06 11.52
CA PHE A 92 8.20 -3.76 11.17
C PHE A 92 8.83 -2.80 12.19
N PRO A 93 9.55 -3.30 13.22
CA PRO A 93 10.36 -2.45 14.07
C PRO A 93 11.53 -1.88 13.26
N GLY A 94 11.39 -0.64 12.81
CA GLY A 94 12.51 0.23 12.45
C GLY A 94 12.89 0.25 10.98
N GLN A 95 12.73 1.42 10.37
CA GLN A 95 13.81 2.01 9.58
C GLN A 95 13.86 3.52 9.81
#